data_AF-A0A9N9CMI1-F1
#
_entry.id   AF-A0A9N9CMI1-F1
#
_cell.length_a   1.000
_cell.length_b   1.000
_cell.length_c   1.000
_cell.angle_alpha   90.00
_cell.angle_beta   90.00
_cell.angle_gamma   90.00
#
_symmetry.space_group_name_H-M   'P 1'
#
loop_
_entity.id
_entity.type
_entity.pdbx_description
1 polymer ?
#
loop_
_entity_poly.entity_id
_entity_poly.type
_entity_poly.pdbx_seq_one_letter_code
_entity_poly.pdbx_strand_id
1 'polypeptide(L)' 'VNVEEGPSEDRHMTTGLHTVKDIYCSRCRSVLGWKYERAYEQSQRYKEGKYILEKQLLTDVI' A
#
# COMPACT_ATOMS: atom_id res chain seq x y z
N VAL A 1 -5.72 -14.07 6.80
CA VAL A 1 -5.32 -12.74 6.24
C VAL A 1 -6.56 -11.89 6.18
N ASN A 2 -6.54 -10.67 6.73
CA ASN A 2 -7.72 -9.81 6.89
C ASN A 2 -7.74 -8.62 5.90
N VAL A 3 -6.88 -8.64 4.89
CA VAL A 3 -6.75 -7.59 3.88
C VAL A 3 -6.91 -8.17 2.47
N GLU A 4 -7.55 -7.42 1.59
CA GLU A 4 -7.71 -7.72 0.17
C GLU A 4 -6.89 -6.73 -0.66
N GLU A 5 -6.19 -7.21 -1.69
CA GLU A 5 -5.39 -6.38 -2.59
C GLU A 5 -6.21 -5.95 -3.81
N GLY A 6 -6.17 -4.67 -4.13
CA GLY A 6 -6.79 -4.07 -5.31
C GLY A 6 -6.00 -4.29 -6.60
N PRO A 7 -6.43 -3.63 -7.70
CA PRO A 7 -5.68 -3.62 -8.94
C PRO A 7 -4.34 -2.92 -8.78
N SER A 8 -3.38 -3.30 -9.64
CA SER A 8 -2.09 -2.62 -9.75
C SER A 8 -2.27 -1.25 -10.38
N GLU A 9 -1.74 -0.21 -9.72
CA GLU A 9 -1.76 1.16 -10.19
C GLU A 9 -0.36 1.77 -10.14
N ASP A 10 0.01 2.51 -11.19
CA ASP A 10 1.25 3.26 -11.20
C ASP A 10 1.02 4.64 -10.54
N ARG A 11 1.80 4.92 -9.50
CA ARG A 11 1.71 6.13 -8.69
C ARG A 11 3.06 6.85 -8.64
N HIS A 12 3.05 8.13 -8.98
CA HIS A 12 4.23 8.99 -8.82
C HIS A 12 4.37 9.38 -7.35
N MET A 13 5.55 9.15 -6.79
CA MET A 13 5.90 9.49 -5.41
C MET A 13 7.16 10.33 -5.40
N THR A 14 7.50 10.89 -4.23
CA THR A 14 8.73 11.68 -4.05
C THR A 14 9.99 10.91 -4.43
N THR A 15 10.00 9.58 -4.30
CA THR A 15 11.13 8.72 -4.64
C THR A 15 11.00 8.05 -6.01
N GLY A 16 10.18 8.61 -6.91
CA GLY A 16 9.99 8.09 -8.27
C GLY A 16 8.69 7.33 -8.50
N LEU A 17 8.61 6.68 -9.67
CA LEU A 17 7.46 5.89 -10.09
C LEU A 17 7.43 4.54 -9.36
N HIS A 18 6.25 4.17 -8.85
CA HIS A 18 6.01 2.89 -8.20
C HIS A 18 4.70 2.29 -8.69
N THR A 19 4.69 0.98 -8.93
CA THR A 19 3.44 0.22 -9.06
C THR A 19 3.01 -0.20 -7.66
N VAL A 20 1.78 0.14 -7.28
CA VAL A 20 1.20 -0.12 -5.96
C VAL A 20 -0.15 -0.81 -6.09
N LYS A 21 -0.57 -1.49 -5.02
CA LYS A 21 -1.92 -2.02 -4.87
C LYS A 21 -2.55 -1.45 -3.64
N ASP A 22 -3.71 -0.82 -3.77
CA ASP A 22 -4.49 -0.42 -2.61
C ASP A 22 -4.90 -1.66 -1.82
N ILE A 23 -4.90 -1.55 -0.50
CA ILE A 23 -5.29 -2.63 0.41
C ILE A 23 -6.56 -2.26 1.15
N TYR A 24 -7.50 -3.19 1.17
CA TYR A 24 -8.83 -3.01 1.75
C TYR A 24 -9.01 -3.95 2.93
N CYS A 25 -9.76 -3.52 3.93
CA CYS A 25 -10.18 -4.41 5.00
C CYS A 25 -11.21 -5.42 4.46
N SER A 26 -10.94 -6.71 4.61
CA SER A 26 -11.86 -7.80 4.19
C SER A 26 -13.25 -7.76 4.86
N ARG A 27 -13.41 -6.99 5.95
CA ARG A 27 -14.64 -6.93 6.74
C ARG A 27 -15.51 -5.73 6.37
N CYS A 28 -14.92 -4.54 6.34
CA CYS A 28 -15.63 -3.28 6.10
C CYS A 28 -15.36 -2.67 4.72
N ARG A 29 -14.48 -3.28 3.91
CA ARG A 29 -14.05 -2.82 2.58
C ARG A 29 -13.48 -1.40 2.55
N SER A 30 -13.17 -0.82 3.70
CA SER A 30 -12.48 0.47 3.76
C SER A 30 -11.04 0.29 3.28
N VAL A 31 -10.53 1.29 2.55
CA VAL A 31 -9.11 1.40 2.24
C VAL A 31 -8.36 1.49 3.58
N LEU A 32 -7.28 0.74 3.72
CA LEU A 32 -6.36 0.81 4.86
C LEU A 32 -5.04 1.49 4.48
N GLY A 33 -4.75 1.52 3.18
CA GLY A 33 -3.55 2.08 2.60
C GLY A 33 -3.20 1.33 1.32
N TRP A 34 -1.91 1.08 1.09
CA TRP A 34 -1.43 0.46 -0.14
C TRP A 34 -0.11 -0.30 0.06
N LYS A 35 0.17 -1.23 -0.84
CA LYS A 35 1.39 -2.05 -0.87
C LYS A 35 2.22 -1.70 -2.09
N TYR A 36 3.53 -1.63 -1.94
CA TYR A 36 4.42 -1.54 -3.10
C TYR A 36 4.47 -2.89 -3.82
N GLU A 37 4.09 -2.92 -5.08
CA GLU A 37 4.27 -4.09 -5.94
C GLU A 37 5.60 -4.03 -6.67
N ARG A 38 5.96 -2.86 -7.22
CA ARG A 38 7.19 -2.67 -7.97
C ARG A 38 7.75 -1.26 -7.79
N ALA A 39 9.06 -1.16 -7.66
CA ALA A 39 9.77 0.11 -7.75
C ALA A 39 10.66 0.12 -9.01
N TYR A 40 10.54 1.17 -9.82
CA TYR A 40 11.32 1.27 -11.06
C TYR A 40 12.77 1.68 -10.80
N GLU A 41 13.03 2.35 -9.68
CA GLU A 41 14.38 2.70 -9.24
C GLU A 41 14.99 1.58 -8.38
N GLN A 42 16.20 1.14 -8.73
CA GLN A 42 16.89 0.07 -8.00
C GLN A 42 17.12 0.41 -6.52
N SER A 43 17.39 1.69 -6.22
CA SER A 43 17.54 2.22 -4.87
C SER A 43 16.27 2.11 -4.02
N GLN A 44 15.09 1.95 -4.65
CA GLN A 44 13.78 1.89 -3.99
C GLN A 44 13.20 0.47 -3.92
N ARG A 45 13.83 -0.54 -4.54
CA ARG A 45 13.33 -1.93 -4.55
C ARG A 45 13.17 -2.56 -3.17
N TYR A 46 13.88 -2.05 -2.15
CA TYR A 46 13.67 -2.47 -0.76
C TYR A 46 12.25 -2.18 -0.23
N LYS A 47 11.46 -1.36 -0.93
CA LYS A 47 10.06 -1.07 -0.62
C LYS A 47 9.11 -2.14 -1.16
N GLU A 48 9.49 -2.89 -2.20
CA GLU A 48 8.66 -3.93 -2.81
C GLU A 48 8.20 -4.93 -1.74
N GLY A 49 6.89 -5.20 -1.71
CA GLY A 49 6.24 -6.06 -0.71
C GLY A 49 5.90 -5.37 0.61
N LYS A 50 6.35 -4.14 0.87
CA LYS A 50 6.00 -3.38 2.08
C LYS A 50 4.62 -2.75 1.97
N TYR A 51 3.99 -2.58 3.13
CA TYR A 51 2.67 -1.96 3.28
C TYR A 51 2.81 -0.57 3.92
N ILE A 52 2.08 0.38 3.36
CA ILE A 52 1.85 1.70 3.96
C ILE A 52 0.39 1.70 4.42
N LEU A 53 0.20 1.98 5.71
CA LEU A 53 -1.12 2.13 6.32
C LEU A 53 -1.33 3.59 6.68
N GLU A 54 -2.53 4.09 6.39
CA GLU A 54 -2.89 5.45 6.78
C GLU A 54 -3.37 5.47 8.23
N LYS A 55 -2.61 6.15 9.10
CA LYS A 55 -2.94 6.24 10.53
C LYS A 55 -4.34 6.83 10.80
N GLN A 56 -4.81 7.74 9.95
CA GLN A 56 -6.16 8.32 10.10
C GLN A 56 -7.28 7.28 9.95
N LEU A 57 -6.99 6.14 9.32
CA LEU A 57 -7.93 5.04 9.11
C LEU A 57 -7.79 3.93 10.16
N LEU A 58 -6.86 4.09 11.10
CA LEU A 58 -6.61 3.15 12.20
C LEU A 58 -7.10 3.77 13.51
N THR A 59 -7.75 2.96 14.34
CA THR A 59 -8.11 3.32 15.71
C THR A 59 -7.14 2.61 16.65
N ASP A 60 -6.53 3.36 17.58
CA ASP A 60 -5.79 2.77 18.68
C ASP A 60 -6.76 1.95 19.55
N VAL A 61 -6.46 0.67 19.72
CA VAL A 61 -7.16 -0.17 20.70
C VAL A 61 -6.47 0.08 22.03
N ILE A 62 -7.12 0.88 22.88
CA ILE A 62 -6.69 1.20 24.24
C ILE A 62 -6.99 0.00 25.16
#